data_AF-A0A4Z0B283-F1
#
_entry.id   AF-A0A4Z0B283-F1
#
_cell.length_a   1.000
_cell.length_b   1.000
_cell.length_c   1.000
_cell.angle_alpha   90.00
_cell.angle_beta   90.00
_cell.angle_gamma   90.00
#
_symmetry.space_group_name_H-M   'P 1'
#
loop_
_entity.id
_entity.type
_entity.pdbx_description
1 polymer ?
#
loop_
_entity_poly.entity_id
_entity_poly.type
_entity_poly.pdbx_seq_one_letter_code
_entity_poly.pdbx_strand_id
1 'polypeptide(L)'
;MSLLIRTCAVLALTLSLPLAAAPLHSQFLPPDDLTLRAETPEQQQLLQVTEYAVVVGNQRQSNQQPIPMTSPLMIRLKGKSLNKGATINQVVLNFDAESKSLKKPVYDDKSKTLTLSYPVAQYRVIVDLLRNDTLYVQFLSYANGHIWADLHTGAVRTK
;
A
#
# COMPACT_ATOMS: atom_id res chain seq x y z
N MET A 1 -9.42 43.71 -30.47
CA MET A 1 -8.66 42.85 -29.53
C MET A 1 -7.75 41.95 -30.35
N SER A 2 -6.42 42.11 -30.24
CA SER A 2 -5.46 41.43 -31.11
C SER A 2 -5.41 39.92 -30.83
N LEU A 3 -5.15 39.11 -31.87
CA LEU A 3 -4.98 37.65 -31.74
C LEU A 3 -3.93 37.27 -30.68
N LEU A 4 -2.90 38.10 -30.51
CA LEU A 4 -1.83 37.95 -29.53
C LEU A 4 -2.33 37.94 -28.08
N ILE A 5 -3.33 38.75 -27.75
CA ILE A 5 -3.90 38.79 -26.39
C ILE A 5 -4.71 37.52 -26.13
N ARG A 6 -5.40 36.99 -27.15
CA ARG A 6 -6.19 35.76 -27.03
C ARG A 6 -5.29 34.52 -26.87
N THR A 7 -4.19 34.42 -27.59
CA THR A 7 -3.23 33.32 -27.44
C THR A 7 -2.49 33.37 -26.11
N CYS A 8 -2.07 34.55 -25.64
CA CYS A 8 -1.46 34.69 -24.31
C CYS A 8 -2.46 34.33 -23.19
N ALA A 9 -3.74 34.69 -23.33
CA ALA A 9 -4.76 34.35 -22.34
C ALA A 9 -5.03 32.84 -22.28
N VAL A 10 -5.07 32.15 -23.43
CA VAL A 10 -5.24 30.68 -23.47
C VAL A 10 -4.01 29.97 -22.88
N LEU A 11 -2.80 30.45 -23.17
CA LEU A 11 -1.56 29.88 -22.62
C LEU A 11 -1.47 30.12 -21.10
N ALA A 12 -1.84 31.31 -20.62
CA ALA A 12 -1.90 31.59 -19.19
C ALA A 12 -2.94 30.71 -18.47
N LEU A 13 -4.08 30.43 -19.13
CA LEU A 13 -5.13 29.57 -18.59
C LEU A 13 -4.69 28.11 -18.51
N THR A 14 -3.95 27.59 -19.50
CA THR A 14 -3.43 26.22 -19.46
C THR A 14 -2.29 26.04 -18.46
N LEU A 15 -1.46 27.07 -18.21
CA LEU A 15 -0.45 27.04 -17.15
C LEU A 15 -1.04 27.19 -15.73
N SER A 16 -2.26 27.72 -15.60
CA SER A 16 -2.93 27.90 -14.31
C SER A 16 -3.66 26.65 -13.80
N LEU A 17 -3.72 25.59 -14.62
CA LEU A 17 -4.27 24.31 -14.18
C LEU A 17 -3.35 23.72 -13.10
N PRO A 18 -3.87 23.41 -11.90
CA PRO A 18 -3.08 22.73 -10.90
C PRO A 18 -2.67 21.38 -11.46
N LEU A 19 -1.39 21.23 -11.78
CA LEU A 19 -0.80 19.94 -12.11
C LEU A 19 -0.67 19.17 -10.79
N ALA A 20 -1.76 18.54 -10.36
CA ALA A 20 -1.72 17.65 -9.21
C ALA A 20 -0.70 16.55 -9.51
N ALA A 21 0.38 16.53 -8.73
CA ALA A 21 1.41 15.52 -8.89
C ALA A 21 0.78 14.15 -8.61
N ALA A 22 0.86 13.25 -9.60
CA ALA A 22 0.38 11.89 -9.41
C ALA A 22 1.14 11.23 -8.24
N PRO A 23 0.48 10.38 -7.42
CA PRO A 23 1.17 9.65 -6.37
C PRO A 23 2.35 8.88 -6.95
N LEU A 24 3.47 8.83 -6.21
CA LEU A 24 4.57 7.93 -6.57
C LEU A 24 4.04 6.49 -6.68
N HIS A 25 4.52 5.76 -7.70
CA HIS A 25 4.08 4.40 -8.03
C HIS A 25 2.59 4.30 -8.44
N SER A 26 1.99 5.39 -8.92
CA SER A 26 0.59 5.41 -9.39
C SER A 26 0.26 4.44 -10.53
N GLN A 27 1.24 3.95 -11.29
CA GLN A 27 1.02 2.98 -12.37
C GLN A 27 0.53 1.61 -11.89
N PHE A 28 0.68 1.29 -10.60
CA PHE A 28 0.20 0.03 -10.00
C PHE A 28 -1.21 0.16 -9.40
N LEU A 29 -1.76 1.37 -9.40
CA LEU A 29 -3.11 1.62 -8.94
C LEU A 29 -4.13 0.99 -9.90
N PRO A 30 -5.18 0.32 -9.39
CA PRO A 30 -6.25 -0.15 -10.25
C PRO A 30 -7.02 1.03 -10.86
N PRO A 31 -7.84 0.82 -11.89
CA PRO A 31 -8.76 1.83 -12.43
C PRO A 31 -9.63 2.48 -11.34
N ASP A 32 -9.95 3.77 -11.50
CA ASP A 32 -10.76 4.54 -10.55
C ASP A 32 -12.21 4.70 -11.02
N ASP A 33 -12.89 3.59 -11.26
CA ASP A 33 -14.21 3.58 -11.90
C ASP A 33 -15.27 4.38 -11.13
N LEU A 34 -15.10 4.50 -9.81
CA LEU A 34 -15.99 5.25 -8.91
C LEU A 34 -15.45 6.65 -8.54
N THR A 35 -14.37 7.10 -9.18
CA THR A 35 -13.75 8.42 -8.96
C THR A 35 -13.40 8.70 -7.49
N LEU A 36 -13.03 7.67 -6.73
CA LEU A 36 -12.77 7.78 -5.28
C LEU A 36 -11.43 8.45 -4.97
N ARG A 37 -10.59 8.68 -5.98
CA ARG A 37 -9.22 9.22 -5.85
C ARG A 37 -9.06 10.54 -6.61
N ALA A 38 -10.15 11.30 -6.72
CA ALA A 38 -10.17 12.59 -7.41
C ALA A 38 -9.26 13.65 -6.74
N GLU A 39 -8.98 13.52 -5.44
CA GLU A 39 -8.14 14.43 -4.67
C GLU A 39 -6.73 13.88 -4.44
N THR A 40 -5.83 14.76 -3.98
CA THR A 40 -4.48 14.34 -3.56
C THR A 40 -4.58 13.48 -2.29
N PRO A 41 -3.88 12.34 -2.18
CA PRO A 41 -3.87 11.54 -0.96
C PRO A 41 -3.44 12.39 0.24
N GLU A 42 -4.17 12.27 1.36
CA GLU A 42 -3.79 12.89 2.64
C GLU A 42 -2.53 12.24 3.21
N GLN A 43 -2.42 10.92 3.07
CA GLN A 43 -1.22 10.19 3.43
C GLN A 43 -0.77 9.35 2.24
N GLN A 44 0.52 9.45 1.95
CA GLN A 44 1.21 8.52 1.06
C GLN A 44 2.39 7.93 1.83
N GLN A 45 2.48 6.61 1.82
CA GLN A 45 3.62 5.87 2.32
C GLN A 45 4.10 4.92 1.23
N LEU A 46 5.38 4.96 0.93
CA LEU A 46 6.03 4.10 -0.05
C LEU A 46 7.33 3.56 0.55
N LEU A 47 7.39 2.25 0.73
CA LEU A 47 8.51 1.55 1.36
C LEU A 47 9.09 0.55 0.36
N GLN A 48 10.39 0.65 0.07
CA GLN A 48 11.11 -0.43 -0.59
C GLN A 48 11.55 -1.46 0.45
N VAL A 49 11.12 -2.71 0.30
CA VAL A 49 11.46 -3.80 1.23
C VAL A 49 12.94 -4.13 1.11
N THR A 50 13.65 -4.15 2.24
CA THR A 50 15.07 -4.54 2.33
C THR A 50 15.28 -5.78 3.18
N GLU A 51 14.38 -6.04 4.12
CA GLU A 51 14.43 -7.21 4.99
C GLU A 51 13.03 -7.74 5.28
N TYR A 52 12.92 -9.06 5.45
CA TYR A 52 11.69 -9.69 5.88
C TYR A 52 11.95 -10.82 6.87
N ALA A 53 11.00 -11.03 7.78
CA ALA A 53 10.98 -12.15 8.71
C ALA A 53 9.62 -12.84 8.65
N VAL A 54 9.62 -14.16 8.53
CA VAL A 54 8.41 -14.98 8.58
C VAL A 54 8.19 -15.44 10.01
N VAL A 55 6.97 -15.26 10.53
CA VAL A 55 6.54 -15.75 11.83
C VAL A 55 5.44 -16.78 11.63
N VAL A 56 5.73 -18.03 11.99
CA VAL A 56 4.76 -19.12 12.03
C VAL A 56 4.51 -19.46 13.49
N GLY A 57 3.41 -18.96 14.03
CA GLY A 57 3.06 -19.16 15.43
C GLY A 57 2.17 -20.36 15.64
N ASN A 58 2.25 -20.95 16.84
CA ASN A 58 1.26 -21.88 17.37
C ASN A 58 0.96 -21.42 18.80
N GLN A 59 -0.24 -20.89 19.02
CA GLN A 59 -0.63 -20.34 20.31
C GLN A 59 -1.86 -21.05 20.86
N ARG A 60 -1.75 -21.47 22.12
CA ARG A 60 -2.88 -21.89 22.94
C ARG A 60 -3.31 -20.69 23.79
N GLN A 61 -4.47 -20.11 23.51
CA GLN A 61 -4.92 -18.89 24.20
C GLN A 61 -5.36 -19.13 25.64
N SER A 62 -5.91 -20.30 25.95
CA SER A 62 -6.47 -20.61 27.27
C SER A 62 -6.45 -22.11 27.58
N ASN A 63 -6.61 -22.43 28.86
CA ASN A 63 -6.87 -23.78 29.36
C ASN A 63 -8.37 -24.15 29.33
N GLN A 64 -9.27 -23.24 28.94
CA GLN A 64 -10.72 -23.46 28.90
C GLN A 64 -11.15 -24.20 27.63
N GLN A 65 -12.13 -25.09 27.78
CA GLN A 65 -12.72 -25.89 26.71
C GLN A 65 -14.02 -25.24 26.20
N PRO A 66 -14.27 -25.22 24.88
CA PRO A 66 -13.41 -25.69 23.79
C PRO A 66 -12.16 -24.81 23.60
N ILE A 67 -11.02 -25.43 23.26
CA ILE A 67 -9.73 -24.73 23.13
C ILE A 67 -9.67 -24.06 21.75
N PRO A 68 -9.74 -22.73 21.63
CA PRO A 68 -9.40 -22.07 20.39
C PRO A 68 -7.89 -22.19 20.15
N MET A 69 -7.51 -23.04 19.18
CA MET A 69 -6.16 -23.04 18.64
C MET A 69 -6.06 -21.99 17.55
N THR A 70 -5.12 -21.06 17.67
CA THR A 70 -4.80 -20.11 16.61
C THR A 70 -3.37 -20.35 16.16
N SER A 71 -3.17 -20.56 14.86
CA SER A 71 -1.85 -20.66 14.23
C SER A 71 -1.60 -19.42 13.37
N PRO A 72 -1.22 -18.27 13.97
CA PRO A 72 -1.02 -17.05 13.22
C PRO A 72 0.17 -17.20 12.27
N LEU A 73 -0.04 -16.80 11.02
CA LEU A 73 1.00 -16.70 10.01
C LEU A 73 1.19 -15.23 9.66
N MET A 74 2.39 -14.71 9.85
CA MET A 74 2.72 -13.32 9.57
C MET A 74 4.05 -13.18 8.83
N ILE A 75 4.17 -12.13 8.05
CA ILE A 75 5.46 -11.67 7.53
C ILE A 75 5.68 -10.24 8.03
N ARG A 76 6.83 -9.98 8.65
CA ARG A 76 7.27 -8.65 9.01
C ARG A 76 8.23 -8.15 7.94
N LEU A 77 7.93 -7.01 7.36
CA LEU A 77 8.77 -6.34 6.38
C LEU A 77 9.34 -5.07 7.00
N LYS A 78 10.59 -4.78 6.69
CA LYS A 78 11.18 -3.47 6.90
C LYS A 78 11.96 -3.07 5.66
N GLY A 79 12.26 -1.78 5.58
CA GLY A 79 12.66 -1.21 4.32
C GLY A 79 13.09 0.24 4.41
N LYS A 80 13.36 0.80 3.24
CA LYS A 80 13.68 2.21 3.06
C LYS A 80 12.45 2.95 2.55
N SER A 81 12.06 4.01 3.26
CA SER A 81 11.02 4.93 2.81
C SER A 81 11.51 5.73 1.60
N LEU A 82 10.69 5.80 0.54
CA LEU A 82 11.04 6.43 -0.74
C LEU A 82 10.40 7.79 -0.96
N ASN A 83 9.29 8.10 -0.30
CA ASN A 83 8.60 9.37 -0.44
C ASN A 83 8.85 10.30 0.75
N LYS A 84 8.79 11.62 0.50
CA LYS A 84 8.87 12.62 1.56
C LYS A 84 7.66 12.51 2.48
N GLY A 85 7.89 12.49 3.80
CA GLY A 85 6.84 12.32 4.79
C GLY A 85 6.45 10.87 5.09
N ALA A 86 7.06 9.88 4.42
CA ALA A 86 6.88 8.50 4.84
C ALA A 86 7.52 8.25 6.20
N THR A 87 6.73 7.71 7.10
CA THR A 87 7.11 7.42 8.49
C THR A 87 6.97 5.95 8.84
N ILE A 88 6.53 5.08 7.90
CA ILE A 88 6.47 3.62 8.12
C ILE A 88 7.84 3.10 8.56
N ASN A 89 7.85 2.43 9.71
CA ASN A 89 9.01 1.72 10.24
C ASN A 89 8.93 0.21 9.97
N GLN A 90 7.71 -0.33 9.94
CA GLN A 90 7.46 -1.76 9.76
C GLN A 90 6.15 -1.99 9.03
N VAL A 91 6.12 -3.02 8.18
CA VAL A 91 4.89 -3.54 7.61
C VAL A 91 4.66 -4.95 8.13
N VAL A 92 3.45 -5.27 8.56
CA VAL A 92 3.05 -6.60 8.99
C VAL A 92 2.02 -7.13 8.02
N LEU A 93 2.35 -8.20 7.33
CA LEU A 93 1.40 -8.97 6.54
C LEU A 93 0.83 -10.05 7.45
N ASN A 94 -0.47 -10.01 7.69
CA ASN A 94 -1.19 -11.03 8.43
C ASN A 94 -1.92 -11.95 7.45
N PHE A 95 -1.76 -13.26 7.64
CA PHE A 95 -2.38 -14.26 6.80
C PHE A 95 -3.46 -14.99 7.59
N ASP A 96 -4.71 -14.74 7.21
CA ASP A 96 -5.87 -15.33 7.87
C ASP A 96 -6.52 -16.41 6.98
N ALA A 97 -7.29 -17.29 7.62
CA ALA A 97 -8.24 -18.13 6.90
C ALA A 97 -9.23 -17.24 6.13
N GLU A 98 -9.75 -17.74 5.01
CA GLU A 98 -10.58 -16.93 4.12
C GLU A 98 -11.73 -16.26 4.87
N SER A 99 -11.69 -14.92 4.86
CA SER A 99 -12.74 -14.07 5.38
C SER A 99 -13.68 -13.72 4.23
N LYS A 100 -14.99 -13.71 4.50
CA LYS A 100 -16.01 -13.25 3.54
C LYS A 100 -15.89 -11.75 3.21
N SER A 101 -15.03 -11.02 3.93
CA SER A 101 -14.78 -9.59 3.71
C SER A 101 -13.29 -9.28 3.81
N LEU A 102 -12.81 -8.45 2.88
CA LEU A 102 -11.44 -7.92 2.94
C LEU A 102 -11.31 -7.02 4.18
N LYS A 103 -10.27 -7.25 4.97
CA LYS A 103 -9.95 -6.38 6.10
C LYS A 103 -9.26 -5.12 5.57
N LYS A 104 -9.70 -3.96 6.04
CA LYS A 104 -9.06 -2.69 5.68
C LYS A 104 -7.58 -2.68 6.09
N PRO A 105 -6.68 -2.12 5.28
CA PRO A 105 -5.33 -1.76 5.72
C PRO A 105 -5.38 -0.86 6.95
N VAL A 106 -4.47 -1.06 7.89
CA VAL A 106 -4.40 -0.26 9.13
C VAL A 106 -3.00 0.30 9.31
N TYR A 107 -2.88 1.62 9.26
CA TYR A 107 -1.67 2.33 9.62
C TYR A 107 -1.78 2.85 11.06
N ASP A 108 -0.91 2.40 11.95
CA ASP A 108 -0.81 2.90 13.32
C ASP A 108 0.28 3.98 13.40
N ASP A 109 -0.14 5.23 13.60
CA ASP A 109 0.76 6.37 13.68
C ASP A 109 1.69 6.35 14.91
N LYS A 110 1.34 5.64 15.99
CA LYS A 110 2.19 5.57 17.19
C LYS A 110 3.36 4.63 16.98
N SER A 111 3.09 3.40 16.54
CA SER A 111 4.14 2.41 16.26
C SER A 111 4.77 2.57 14.88
N LYS A 112 4.18 3.42 14.03
CA LYS A 112 4.52 3.56 12.60
C LYS A 112 4.48 2.22 11.86
N THR A 113 3.49 1.39 12.22
CA THR A 113 3.31 0.05 11.65
C THR A 113 2.11 0.04 10.71
N LEU A 114 2.34 -0.40 9.47
CA LEU A 114 1.28 -0.70 8.52
C LEU A 114 0.92 -2.19 8.59
N THR A 115 -0.34 -2.51 8.80
CA THR A 115 -0.83 -3.90 8.80
C THR A 115 -1.69 -4.15 7.57
N LEU A 116 -1.33 -5.17 6.80
CA LEU A 116 -2.06 -5.65 5.63
C LEU A 116 -2.53 -7.07 5.89
N SER A 117 -3.77 -7.40 5.52
CA SER A 117 -4.33 -8.74 5.74
C SER A 117 -4.62 -9.40 4.41
N TYR A 118 -4.07 -10.59 4.23
CA TYR A 118 -4.24 -11.39 3.01
C TYR A 118 -4.81 -12.77 3.33
N PRO A 119 -5.55 -13.39 2.40
CA PRO A 119 -5.87 -14.81 2.48
C PRO A 119 -4.59 -15.65 2.55
N VAL A 120 -4.61 -16.73 3.35
CA VAL A 120 -3.46 -17.65 3.48
C VAL A 120 -2.96 -18.20 2.13
N ALA A 121 -3.85 -18.33 1.14
CA ALA A 121 -3.49 -18.77 -0.22
C ALA A 121 -2.45 -17.85 -0.90
N GLN A 122 -2.39 -16.57 -0.53
CA GLN A 122 -1.43 -15.61 -1.11
C GLN A 122 -0.03 -15.72 -0.49
N TYR A 123 0.12 -16.41 0.63
CA TYR A 123 1.39 -16.49 1.35
C TYR A 123 2.54 -16.98 0.47
N ARG A 124 2.33 -18.07 -0.29
CA ARG A 124 3.38 -18.64 -1.14
C ARG A 124 3.84 -17.66 -2.22
N VAL A 125 2.88 -17.04 -2.92
CA VAL A 125 3.17 -16.05 -3.97
C VAL A 125 3.99 -14.88 -3.41
N ILE A 126 3.58 -14.33 -2.26
CA ILE A 126 4.29 -13.20 -1.64
C ILE A 126 5.71 -13.59 -1.22
N VAL A 127 5.90 -14.76 -0.62
CA VAL A 127 7.23 -15.24 -0.23
C VAL A 127 8.11 -15.49 -1.44
N ASP A 128 7.56 -16.06 -2.51
CA ASP A 128 8.31 -16.30 -3.73
C ASP A 128 8.75 -14.97 -4.36
N LEU A 129 7.89 -13.96 -4.39
CA LEU A 129 8.27 -12.61 -4.84
C LEU A 129 9.34 -11.98 -3.95
N LEU A 130 9.21 -12.07 -2.62
CA LEU A 130 10.21 -11.54 -1.68
C LEU A 130 11.60 -12.16 -1.85
N ARG A 131 11.67 -13.42 -2.30
CA ARG A 131 12.94 -14.14 -2.50
C ARG A 131 13.62 -13.82 -3.83
N ASN A 132 12.83 -13.49 -4.85
CA ASN A 132 13.32 -13.40 -6.22
C ASN A 132 13.39 -11.96 -6.74
N ASP A 133 12.58 -11.05 -6.18
CA ASP A 133 12.43 -9.69 -6.68
C ASP A 133 12.49 -8.63 -5.57
N THR A 134 12.68 -7.37 -5.98
CA THR A 134 12.51 -6.23 -5.09
C THR A 134 11.03 -5.87 -5.00
N LEU A 135 10.49 -5.91 -3.78
CA LEU A 135 9.14 -5.50 -3.48
C LEU A 135 9.06 -4.09 -2.90
N TYR A 136 7.95 -3.44 -3.23
CA TYR A 136 7.53 -2.17 -2.68
C TYR A 136 6.19 -2.35 -1.99
N VAL A 137 6.01 -1.64 -0.87
CA VAL A 137 4.74 -1.52 -0.16
C VAL A 137 4.26 -0.10 -0.34
N GLN A 138 3.04 0.05 -0.85
CA GLN A 138 2.41 1.35 -0.99
C GLN A 138 1.15 1.41 -0.12
N PHE A 139 0.94 2.56 0.52
CA PHE A 139 -0.28 2.90 1.24
C PHE A 139 -0.67 4.32 0.91
N LEU A 140 -1.93 4.50 0.52
CA LEU A 140 -2.57 5.78 0.25
C LEU A 140 -3.85 5.88 1.08
N SER A 141 -4.05 7.02 1.75
CA SER A 141 -5.35 7.38 2.35
C SER A 141 -5.83 8.70 1.78
N TYR A 142 -7.14 8.81 1.60
CA TYR A 142 -7.81 9.98 1.05
C TYR A 142 -8.80 10.57 2.06
N ALA A 143 -9.10 11.86 1.94
CA ALA A 143 -10.00 12.59 2.85
C ALA A 143 -11.42 12.00 2.93
N ASN A 144 -11.87 11.37 1.83
CA ASN A 144 -13.15 10.67 1.75
C ASN A 144 -13.16 9.30 2.47
N GLY A 145 -12.06 8.92 3.14
CA GLY A 145 -11.92 7.65 3.83
C GLY A 145 -11.53 6.47 2.93
N HIS A 146 -11.34 6.68 1.63
CA HIS A 146 -10.80 5.66 0.74
C HIS A 146 -9.36 5.34 1.13
N ILE A 147 -9.04 4.05 1.20
CA ILE A 147 -7.69 3.55 1.52
C ILE A 147 -7.30 2.54 0.46
N TRP A 148 -6.12 2.73 -0.10
CA TRP A 148 -5.47 1.76 -0.98
C TRP A 148 -4.17 1.31 -0.36
N ALA A 149 -3.90 0.01 -0.36
CA ALA A 149 -2.59 -0.50 -0.02
C ALA A 149 -2.29 -1.78 -0.77
N ASP A 150 -1.04 -1.95 -1.17
CA ASP A 150 -0.61 -3.09 -1.95
C ASP A 150 0.83 -3.52 -1.65
N LEU A 151 1.18 -4.66 -2.24
CA LEU A 151 2.55 -5.09 -2.47
C LEU A 151 2.72 -5.27 -3.97
N HIS A 152 3.79 -4.72 -4.51
CA HIS A 152 4.09 -4.87 -5.94
C HIS A 152 5.59 -4.94 -6.19
N THR A 153 5.96 -5.58 -7.28
CA THR A 153 7.34 -5.56 -7.79
C THR A 153 7.59 -4.28 -8.57
N GLY A 154 8.86 -3.92 -8.75
CA GLY A 154 9.24 -3.01 -9.83
C GLY A 154 8.98 -3.62 -11.22
N ALA A 155 9.17 -2.82 -12.27
CA ALA A 155 9.18 -3.34 -13.63
C ALA A 155 10.41 -4.24 -13.84
N VAL A 156 10.17 -5.53 -14.10
CA VAL A 156 11.22 -6.50 -14.40
C VAL A 156 11.29 -6.69 -15.92
N ARG A 157 12.49 -6.57 -16.50
CA ARG A 157 12.68 -6.88 -17.92
C ARG A 157 12.64 -8.39 -18.12
N THR A 158 11.79 -8.85 -19.02
CA THR A 158 11.82 -10.24 -19.49
C THR A 158 13.11 -10.48 -20.25
N LYS A 159 13.77 -11.61 -19.98
CA LYS A 159 14.94 -12.06 -20.74
C LYS A 159 14.52 -12.72 -22.04
#